data_AF-A0A8H3C993-F1
#
_entry.id   AF-A0A8H3C993-F1
#
_cell.length_a   1.000
_cell.length_b   1.000
_cell.length_c   1.000
_cell.angle_alpha   90.00
_cell.angle_beta   90.00
_cell.angle_gamma   90.00
#
_symmetry.space_group_name_H-M   'P 1'
#
loop_
_entity.id
_entity.type
_entity.pdbx_description
1 polymer ?
#
loop_
_entity_poly.entity_id
_entity_poly.type
_entity_poly.pdbx_seq_one_letter_code
_entity_poly.pdbx_strand_id
1 'polypeptide(L)'
;MNARPPDSVLRCTHHFGTKPSLSFEEAIQFLHQLCQGAGANLTYSWQFIDRPADGDIYVYFQVSAPTPLIDGVQYLDNESTYRPSQDLEVHEVRFGFIPGVGEKEAGRVRKRYRLLHGGHPSIVLVHYTKGPAKPVPPAMNVPIRNYPLPIINEAPMYVIGEKSGQRAMIPNAAQMVSQQQQQLDALAASRRQAANLQPQVRRPDDDSDEESNRVSTRALAVTRFKRNHELLAEIFAVNAVASVKGVPSPYEKADKARLEAKLASGYAMLLEWY
;
A
#
# COMPACT_ATOMS: atom_id res chain seq x y z
N MET A 1 -8.54 10.11 0.17
CA MET A 1 -7.34 9.25 0.10
C MET A 1 -7.29 8.71 -1.31
N ASN A 2 -6.24 8.98 -2.09
CA ASN A 2 -6.09 8.30 -3.37
C ASN A 2 -5.93 6.81 -3.07
N ALA A 3 -6.84 5.98 -3.60
CA ALA A 3 -6.71 4.54 -3.47
C ALA A 3 -5.38 4.13 -4.14
N ARG A 4 -4.55 3.39 -3.41
CA ARG A 4 -3.28 2.88 -3.96
C ARG A 4 -3.61 1.96 -5.13
N PRO A 5 -2.80 1.95 -6.20
CA PRO A 5 -2.94 0.95 -7.25
C PRO A 5 -2.93 -0.46 -6.64
N PRO A 6 -3.89 -1.33 -6.99
CA PRO A 6 -4.02 -2.64 -6.35
C PRO A 6 -2.80 -3.55 -6.59
N ASP A 7 -2.05 -3.27 -7.66
CA ASP A 7 -0.85 -3.99 -8.09
C ASP A 7 0.43 -3.53 -7.38
N SER A 8 0.36 -2.46 -6.58
CA SER A 8 1.52 -1.92 -5.88
C SER A 8 1.81 -2.70 -4.60
N VAL A 9 3.09 -2.84 -4.27
CA VAL A 9 3.55 -3.52 -3.06
C VAL A 9 4.39 -2.58 -2.21
N LEU A 10 4.36 -2.78 -0.90
CA LEU A 10 5.24 -2.07 0.03
C LEU A 10 6.62 -2.71 -0.06
N ARG A 11 7.42 -2.25 -1.04
CA ARG A 11 8.71 -2.83 -1.42
C ARG A 11 9.84 -2.23 -0.59
N CYS A 12 10.79 -3.06 -0.17
CA CYS A 12 12.04 -2.60 0.42
C CYS A 12 12.75 -1.65 -0.56
N THR A 13 13.25 -0.52 -0.06
CA THR A 13 13.97 0.46 -0.87
C THR A 13 15.43 0.08 -1.10
N HIS A 14 15.94 -0.91 -0.37
CA HIS A 14 17.28 -1.43 -0.56
C HIS A 14 17.34 -2.28 -1.84
N HIS A 15 18.39 -2.05 -2.63
CA HIS A 15 18.66 -2.84 -3.83
C HIS A 15 19.51 -4.05 -3.46
N PHE A 16 18.96 -5.25 -3.67
CA PHE A 16 19.68 -6.49 -3.48
C PHE A 16 20.39 -6.88 -4.78
N GLY A 17 21.62 -7.39 -4.67
CA GLY A 17 22.36 -7.90 -5.82
C GLY A 17 21.64 -9.09 -6.46
N THR A 18 21.83 -9.26 -7.77
CA THR A 18 21.26 -10.39 -8.49
C THR A 18 21.97 -11.69 -8.10
N LYS A 19 21.21 -12.79 -8.02
CA LYS A 19 21.74 -14.13 -7.78
C LYS A 19 21.19 -15.13 -8.79
N PRO A 20 22.01 -15.96 -9.46
CA PRO A 20 21.51 -16.95 -10.41
C PRO A 20 20.66 -18.05 -9.74
N SER A 21 20.97 -18.37 -8.48
CA SER A 21 20.24 -19.32 -7.65
C SER A 21 20.28 -18.87 -6.19
N LEU A 22 19.29 -19.32 -5.41
CA LEU A 22 19.19 -19.07 -3.98
C LEU A 22 18.79 -20.37 -3.29
N SER A 23 19.68 -20.90 -2.44
CA SER A 23 19.37 -22.08 -1.64
C SER A 23 18.35 -21.77 -0.54
N PHE A 24 17.68 -22.80 -0.02
CA PHE A 24 16.70 -22.61 1.06
C PHE A 24 17.33 -22.11 2.35
N GLU A 25 18.54 -22.59 2.68
CA GLU A 25 19.28 -22.13 3.85
C GLU A 25 19.67 -20.65 3.72
N GLU A 26 20.18 -20.23 2.56
CA GLU A 26 20.46 -18.82 2.31
C GLU A 26 19.19 -17.97 2.41
N ALA A 27 18.06 -18.43 1.87
CA ALA A 27 16.79 -17.71 1.97
C ALA A 27 16.34 -17.53 3.44
N ILE A 28 16.49 -18.55 4.27
CA ILE A 28 16.20 -18.49 5.72
C ILE A 28 17.10 -17.46 6.40
N GLN A 29 18.42 -17.55 6.20
CA GLN A 29 19.39 -16.62 6.79
C GLN A 29 19.10 -15.17 6.36
N PHE A 30 18.78 -14.97 5.08
CA PHE A 30 18.41 -13.67 4.53
C PHE A 30 17.17 -13.11 5.23
N LEU A 31 16.11 -13.91 5.35
CA LEU A 31 14.87 -13.50 6.02
C LEU A 31 15.08 -13.16 7.50
N HIS A 32 15.93 -13.90 8.22
CA HIS A 32 16.30 -13.55 9.59
C HIS A 32 17.08 -12.22 9.65
N GLN A 33 18.05 -12.02 8.76
CA GLN A 33 18.83 -10.77 8.68
C GLN A 33 17.95 -9.56 8.41
N LEU A 34 16.91 -9.68 7.58
CA LEU A 34 15.92 -8.62 7.34
C LEU A 34 15.15 -8.19 8.59
N CYS A 35 15.06 -9.07 9.58
CA CYS A 35 14.32 -8.81 10.81
C CYS A 35 15.20 -8.27 11.95
N GLN A 36 16.53 -8.21 11.77
CA GLN A 36 17.48 -7.92 12.85
C GLN A 36 18.52 -6.87 12.43
N GLY A 37 19.18 -6.25 13.42
CA GLY A 37 20.31 -5.34 13.21
C GLY A 37 20.06 -4.26 12.15
N ALA A 38 20.91 -4.23 11.11
CA ALA A 38 20.77 -3.29 10.00
C ALA A 38 19.53 -3.56 9.13
N GLY A 39 19.10 -4.82 8.99
CA GLY A 39 17.93 -5.20 8.21
C GLY A 39 16.63 -4.62 8.77
N ALA A 40 16.50 -4.59 10.10
CA ALA A 40 15.36 -3.97 10.78
C ALA A 40 15.24 -2.46 10.54
N ASN A 41 16.34 -1.80 10.14
CA ASN A 41 16.38 -0.38 9.81
C ASN A 41 16.19 -0.11 8.30
N LEU A 42 15.86 -1.12 7.49
CA LEU A 42 15.52 -0.90 6.09
C LEU A 42 14.15 -0.24 5.97
N THR A 43 14.05 0.69 5.03
CA THR A 43 12.81 1.38 4.70
C THR A 43 12.09 0.73 3.54
N TYR A 44 10.78 0.89 3.49
CA TYR A 44 9.90 0.32 2.48
C TYR A 44 9.01 1.43 1.91
N SER A 45 8.75 1.40 0.63
CA SER A 45 7.84 2.36 -0.02
C SER A 45 6.95 1.65 -1.02
N TRP A 46 5.78 2.23 -1.28
CA TRP A 46 4.84 1.70 -2.25
C TRP A 46 5.41 1.83 -3.66
N GLN A 47 5.68 0.70 -4.29
CA GLN A 47 6.28 0.61 -5.61
C GLN A 47 5.73 -0.59 -6.37
N PHE A 48 5.93 -0.61 -7.67
CA PHE A 48 5.67 -1.79 -8.49
C PHE A 48 6.91 -2.66 -8.57
N ILE A 49 6.70 -3.97 -8.65
CA ILE A 49 7.65 -4.87 -9.30
C ILE A 49 7.13 -5.00 -10.73
N ASP A 50 8.00 -4.85 -11.72
CA ASP A 50 7.59 -4.91 -13.12
C ASP A 50 8.71 -5.50 -13.97
N ARG A 51 8.36 -6.56 -14.72
CA ARG A 51 9.23 -7.24 -15.69
C ARG A 51 10.64 -7.52 -15.13
N PRO A 52 10.73 -8.17 -13.95
CA PRO A 52 12.00 -8.42 -13.29
C PRO A 52 12.92 -9.28 -14.16
N ALA A 53 14.21 -8.99 -14.11
CA ALA A 53 15.22 -9.74 -14.83
C ALA A 53 15.54 -11.06 -14.11
N ASP A 54 16.20 -11.98 -14.83
CA ASP A 54 16.66 -13.23 -14.22
C ASP A 54 17.75 -12.94 -13.19
N GLY A 55 17.56 -13.49 -12.00
CA GLY A 55 18.41 -13.31 -10.84
C GLY A 55 17.98 -12.18 -9.91
N ASP A 56 16.99 -11.36 -10.28
CA ASP A 56 16.52 -10.27 -9.44
C ASP A 56 15.93 -10.77 -8.12
N ILE A 57 16.29 -10.07 -7.05
CA ILE A 57 15.77 -10.30 -5.70
C ILE A 57 15.06 -9.04 -5.23
N TYR A 58 13.82 -9.22 -4.75
CA TYR A 58 13.04 -8.17 -4.12
C TYR A 58 12.53 -8.63 -2.76
N VAL A 59 12.35 -7.69 -1.84
CA VAL A 59 11.70 -7.91 -0.56
C VAL A 59 10.50 -6.98 -0.49
N TYR A 60 9.35 -7.50 -0.09
CA TYR A 60 8.17 -6.69 0.17
C TYR A 60 7.51 -7.07 1.50
N PHE A 61 6.81 -6.10 2.07
CA PHE A 61 5.99 -6.29 3.26
C PHE A 61 4.53 -6.49 2.86
N GLN A 62 3.96 -7.62 3.26
CA GLN A 62 2.57 -7.97 3.00
C GLN A 62 1.65 -7.31 4.03
N VAL A 63 0.90 -6.30 3.58
CA VAL A 63 0.07 -5.43 4.44
C VAL A 63 -1.36 -5.94 4.64
N SER A 64 -1.82 -6.84 3.77
CA SER A 64 -3.17 -7.40 3.75
C SER A 64 -3.14 -8.90 3.45
N ALA A 65 -4.30 -9.52 3.27
CA ALA A 65 -4.38 -10.91 2.81
C ALA A 65 -3.51 -11.11 1.55
N PRO A 66 -2.87 -12.28 1.38
CA PRO A 66 -2.03 -12.56 0.22
C PRO A 66 -2.85 -12.43 -1.07
N THR A 67 -2.46 -11.50 -1.91
CA THR A 67 -2.94 -11.41 -3.30
C THR A 67 -1.86 -11.95 -4.24
N PRO A 68 -2.25 -12.46 -5.43
CA PRO A 68 -1.28 -12.78 -6.46
C PRO A 68 -0.41 -11.55 -6.78
N LEU A 69 0.90 -11.74 -6.81
CA LEU A 69 1.83 -10.65 -7.14
C LEU A 69 1.72 -10.33 -8.64
N ILE A 70 1.38 -9.08 -8.94
CA ILE A 70 1.30 -8.53 -10.30
C ILE A 70 2.62 -7.84 -10.62
N ASP A 71 3.53 -8.61 -11.21
CA ASP A 71 4.91 -8.22 -11.52
C ASP A 71 5.17 -8.05 -13.03
N GLY A 72 4.11 -8.07 -13.86
CA GLY A 72 4.23 -8.01 -15.31
C GLY A 72 4.64 -9.33 -15.98
N VAL A 73 4.78 -10.42 -15.20
CA VAL A 73 5.06 -11.77 -15.69
C VAL A 73 3.78 -12.58 -15.67
N GLN A 74 3.52 -13.31 -16.74
CA GLN A 74 2.46 -14.31 -16.84
C GLN A 74 3.07 -15.71 -16.79
N TYR A 75 2.37 -16.66 -16.20
CA TYR A 75 2.87 -18.02 -15.99
C TYR A 75 1.97 -19.05 -16.66
N LEU A 76 2.58 -20.05 -17.29
CA LEU A 76 1.84 -21.16 -17.92
C LEU A 76 1.42 -22.24 -16.91
N ASP A 77 2.14 -22.36 -15.80
CA ASP A 77 1.82 -23.31 -14.73
C ASP A 77 1.17 -22.58 -13.55
N ASN A 78 0.41 -23.34 -12.75
CA ASN A 78 -0.16 -22.85 -11.50
C ASN A 78 0.91 -22.66 -10.43
N GLU A 79 0.69 -21.71 -9.52
CA GLU A 79 1.53 -21.55 -8.34
C GLU A 79 1.35 -22.74 -7.39
N SER A 80 2.47 -23.27 -6.91
CA SER A 80 2.55 -24.37 -5.98
C SER A 80 3.15 -23.91 -4.66
N THR A 81 2.58 -24.34 -3.54
CA THR A 81 3.10 -24.02 -2.21
C THR A 81 3.65 -25.29 -1.57
N TYR A 82 4.87 -25.22 -1.04
CA TYR A 82 5.50 -26.33 -0.33
C TYR A 82 6.39 -25.84 0.82
N ARG A 83 6.74 -26.76 1.73
CA ARG A 83 7.60 -26.48 2.88
C ARG A 83 8.86 -27.34 2.81
N PRO A 84 9.98 -26.81 2.31
CA PRO A 84 11.23 -27.56 2.23
C PRO A 84 11.86 -27.83 3.62
N SER A 85 11.47 -27.05 4.64
CA SER A 85 11.86 -27.24 6.03
C SER A 85 10.71 -26.85 6.96
N GLN A 86 10.88 -27.03 8.27
CA GLN A 86 9.88 -26.62 9.27
C GLN A 86 9.70 -25.10 9.36
N ASP A 87 10.72 -24.33 8.99
CA ASP A 87 10.76 -22.88 9.19
C ASP A 87 10.50 -22.09 7.91
N LEU A 88 10.45 -22.73 6.75
CA LEU A 88 10.35 -22.07 5.46
C LEU A 88 9.13 -22.55 4.68
N GLU A 89 8.34 -21.59 4.21
CA GLU A 89 7.32 -21.81 3.19
C GLU A 89 7.74 -21.16 1.88
N VAL A 90 7.56 -21.91 0.78
CA VAL A 90 7.89 -21.47 -0.57
C VAL A 90 6.66 -21.53 -1.45
N HIS A 91 6.35 -20.43 -2.11
CA HIS A 91 5.40 -20.38 -3.22
C HIS A 91 6.18 -20.28 -4.52
N GLU A 92 6.09 -21.30 -5.36
CA GLU A 92 6.81 -21.40 -6.62
C GLU A 92 5.85 -21.45 -7.79
N VAL A 93 6.13 -20.61 -8.79
CA VAL A 93 5.44 -20.63 -10.08
C VAL A 93 6.48 -20.64 -11.20
N ARG A 94 6.23 -21.45 -12.24
CA ARG A 94 7.20 -21.76 -13.31
C ARG A 94 6.66 -21.40 -14.67
N PHE A 95 7.56 -21.38 -15.66
CA PHE A 95 7.25 -21.05 -17.05
C PHE A 95 6.61 -19.67 -17.18
N GLY A 96 7.31 -18.68 -16.63
CA GLY A 96 6.99 -17.28 -16.71
C GLY A 96 7.49 -16.64 -18.01
N PHE A 97 6.70 -15.73 -18.56
CA PHE A 97 7.01 -14.91 -19.73
C PHE A 97 6.37 -13.52 -19.60
N ILE A 98 6.89 -12.54 -20.33
CA ILE A 98 6.33 -11.18 -20.38
C ILE A 98 5.39 -11.10 -21.60
N PRO A 99 4.08 -10.86 -21.40
CA PRO A 99 3.15 -10.78 -22.52
C PRO A 99 3.34 -9.47 -23.30
N GLY A 100 3.11 -9.52 -24.63
CA GLY A 100 3.11 -8.35 -25.51
C GLY A 100 4.49 -7.84 -25.95
N VAL A 101 5.59 -8.43 -25.49
CA VAL A 101 6.96 -8.04 -25.88
C VAL A 101 7.65 -9.03 -26.84
N GLY A 102 6.92 -10.04 -27.32
CA GLY A 102 7.41 -10.99 -28.32
C GLY A 102 8.20 -12.19 -27.76
N GLU A 103 8.14 -12.46 -26.45
CA GLU A 103 8.70 -13.68 -25.87
C GLU A 103 7.95 -14.92 -26.41
N LYS A 104 8.71 -15.84 -27.02
CA LYS A 104 8.17 -17.10 -27.60
C LYS A 104 8.31 -18.28 -26.65
N GLU A 105 9.11 -18.13 -25.62
CA GLU A 105 9.44 -19.17 -24.64
C GLU A 105 9.26 -18.63 -23.24
N ALA A 106 8.61 -19.41 -22.39
CA ALA A 106 8.38 -19.12 -20.99
C ALA A 106 9.40 -19.88 -20.14
N GLY A 107 10.47 -19.19 -19.75
CA GLY A 107 11.59 -19.76 -19.00
C GLY A 107 11.76 -19.22 -17.59
N ARG A 108 10.97 -18.23 -17.16
CA ARG A 108 11.14 -17.60 -15.85
C ARG A 108 10.50 -18.44 -14.74
N VAL A 109 11.14 -18.49 -13.58
CA VAL A 109 10.59 -19.08 -12.36
C VAL A 109 10.57 -18.00 -11.29
N ARG A 110 9.48 -17.90 -10.54
CA ARG A 110 9.37 -17.03 -9.38
C ARG A 110 9.16 -17.86 -8.13
N LYS A 111 10.00 -17.61 -7.12
CA LYS A 111 9.87 -18.18 -5.79
C LYS A 111 9.63 -17.07 -4.78
N ARG A 112 8.61 -17.23 -3.95
CA ARG A 112 8.32 -16.36 -2.80
C ARG A 112 8.59 -17.16 -1.52
N TYR A 113 9.50 -16.66 -0.72
CA TYR A 113 9.98 -17.29 0.50
C TYR A 113 9.44 -16.53 1.70
N ARG A 114 8.96 -17.27 2.70
CA ARG A 114 8.46 -16.72 3.96
C ARG A 114 8.84 -17.61 5.13
N LEU A 115 9.29 -16.99 6.22
CA LEU A 115 9.52 -17.69 7.48
C LEU A 115 8.22 -18.01 8.19
N LEU A 116 8.11 -19.25 8.66
CA LEU A 116 7.02 -19.71 9.52
C LEU A 116 7.32 -19.44 11.00
N HIS A 117 8.60 -19.51 11.39
CA HIS A 117 9.07 -19.25 12.76
C HIS A 117 10.30 -18.35 12.77
N GLY A 118 10.54 -17.66 13.90
CA GLY A 118 11.78 -16.90 14.14
C GLY A 118 11.99 -15.65 13.27
N GLY A 119 11.02 -15.26 12.46
CA GLY A 119 11.05 -14.06 11.61
C GLY A 119 9.72 -13.32 11.60
N HIS A 120 9.58 -12.35 10.68
CA HIS A 120 8.35 -11.57 10.54
C HIS A 120 7.42 -12.19 9.48
N PRO A 121 6.18 -12.57 9.82
CA PRO A 121 5.29 -13.33 8.93
C PRO A 121 4.83 -12.55 7.69
N SER A 122 4.90 -11.22 7.72
CA SER A 122 4.57 -10.37 6.57
C SER A 122 5.77 -10.06 5.66
N ILE A 123 7.00 -10.45 6.02
CA ILE A 123 8.15 -10.24 5.14
C ILE A 123 8.19 -11.37 4.11
N VAL A 124 8.18 -10.98 2.84
CA VAL A 124 8.26 -11.91 1.71
C VAL A 124 9.47 -11.55 0.88
N LEU A 125 10.35 -12.53 0.71
CA LEU A 125 11.49 -12.47 -0.21
C LEU A 125 11.05 -13.09 -1.54
N VAL A 126 11.24 -12.39 -2.65
CA VAL A 126 10.90 -12.85 -4.01
C VAL A 126 12.18 -12.95 -4.82
N HIS A 127 12.36 -14.09 -5.48
CA HIS A 127 13.49 -14.33 -6.37
C HIS A 127 12.99 -14.80 -7.72
N TYR A 128 13.50 -14.17 -8.78
CA TYR A 128 13.24 -14.54 -10.16
C TYR A 128 14.47 -15.25 -10.71
N THR A 129 14.29 -16.44 -11.27
CA THR A 129 15.40 -17.21 -11.85
C THR A 129 15.05 -17.74 -13.23
N LYS A 130 16.08 -18.07 -13.99
CA LYS A 130 15.93 -18.82 -15.23
C LYS A 130 15.74 -20.30 -14.92
N GLY A 131 14.69 -20.88 -15.45
CA GLY A 131 14.35 -22.29 -15.35
C GLY A 131 14.26 -22.96 -16.72
N PRO A 132 13.72 -24.19 -16.78
CA PRO A 132 13.40 -24.84 -18.05
C PRO A 132 12.35 -24.02 -18.82
N ALA A 133 12.49 -23.97 -20.14
CA ALA A 133 11.61 -23.21 -21.01
C ALA A 133 10.51 -24.08 -21.64
N LYS A 134 9.30 -23.53 -21.75
CA LYS A 134 8.20 -24.08 -22.56
C LYS A 134 7.82 -23.08 -23.66
N PRO A 135 7.39 -23.51 -24.85
CA PRO A 135 6.88 -22.59 -25.85
C PRO A 135 5.61 -21.90 -25.34
N VAL A 136 5.51 -20.59 -25.55
CA VAL A 136 4.30 -19.80 -25.25
C VAL A 136 3.26 -20.09 -26.34
N PRO A 137 2.05 -20.56 -26.00
CA PRO A 137 1.03 -20.84 -27.01
C PRO A 137 0.61 -19.55 -27.75
N PRO A 138 0.66 -19.51 -29.10
CA PRO A 138 0.36 -18.28 -29.86
C PRO A 138 -1.07 -17.76 -29.70
N ALA A 139 -2.02 -18.65 -29.44
CA ALA A 139 -3.45 -18.32 -29.27
C ALA A 139 -3.81 -17.91 -27.83
N MET A 140 -2.83 -17.81 -26.92
CA MET A 140 -3.08 -17.51 -25.52
C MET A 140 -3.44 -16.04 -25.32
N ASN A 141 -4.71 -15.78 -25.00
CA ASN A 141 -5.17 -14.44 -24.62
C ASN A 141 -4.89 -14.21 -23.12
N VAL A 142 -3.68 -13.74 -22.80
CA VAL A 142 -3.32 -13.33 -21.44
C VAL A 142 -3.53 -11.82 -21.24
N PRO A 143 -4.08 -11.39 -20.09
CA PRO A 143 -4.16 -9.98 -19.75
C PRO A 143 -2.77 -9.33 -19.74
N ILE A 144 -2.62 -8.26 -20.51
CA ILE A 144 -1.43 -7.42 -20.51
C ILE A 144 -1.64 -6.31 -19.49
N ARG A 145 -0.63 -6.05 -18.66
CA ARG A 145 -0.65 -4.94 -17.71
C ARG A 145 -0.71 -3.61 -18.46
N ASN A 146 -1.49 -2.66 -17.96
CA ASN A 146 -1.57 -1.33 -18.58
C ASN A 146 -0.30 -0.53 -18.31
N TYR A 147 0.29 0.03 -19.36
CA TYR A 147 1.49 0.87 -19.30
C TYR A 147 1.19 2.28 -19.85
N PRO A 148 1.89 3.33 -19.40
CA PRO A 148 2.92 3.32 -18.34
C PRO A 148 2.33 3.10 -16.95
N LEU A 149 3.12 2.58 -16.02
CA LEU A 149 2.68 2.41 -14.64
C LEU A 149 2.47 3.77 -13.97
N PRO A 150 1.42 3.94 -13.15
CA PRO A 150 1.19 5.18 -12.41
C PRO A 150 2.39 5.57 -11.54
N ILE A 151 2.62 6.86 -11.30
CA ILE A 151 3.65 7.29 -10.35
C ILE A 151 3.08 7.20 -8.93
N ILE A 152 3.81 6.55 -8.03
CA ILE A 152 3.46 6.49 -6.61
C ILE A 152 4.37 7.44 -5.83
N ASN A 153 3.80 8.50 -5.26
CA ASN A 153 4.52 9.49 -4.47
C ASN A 153 4.18 9.35 -2.97
N GLU A 154 4.59 8.23 -2.38
CA GLU A 154 4.45 7.98 -0.93
C GLU A 154 5.84 7.90 -0.28
N ALA A 155 5.99 8.56 0.88
CA ALA A 155 7.24 8.53 1.63
C ALA A 155 7.56 7.11 2.12
N PRO A 156 8.84 6.69 2.12
CA PRO A 156 9.23 5.42 2.70
C PRO A 156 8.89 5.34 4.20
N MET A 157 8.74 4.14 4.71
CA MET A 157 8.42 3.85 6.11
C MET A 157 9.19 2.63 6.61
N TYR A 158 9.42 2.57 7.92
CA TYR A 158 9.92 1.37 8.56
C TYR A 158 8.77 0.39 8.79
N VAL A 159 9.03 -0.90 8.59
CA VAL A 159 8.02 -1.96 8.78
C VAL A 159 8.43 -2.97 9.85
N ILE A 160 9.69 -2.94 10.29
CA ILE A 160 10.25 -3.80 11.33
C ILE A 160 10.81 -2.92 12.46
N GLY A 161 10.89 -3.49 13.66
CA GLY A 161 11.54 -2.89 14.83
C GLY A 161 10.72 -1.79 15.49
N GLU A 162 11.35 -1.07 16.41
CA GLU A 162 10.71 -0.03 17.24
C GLU A 162 10.18 1.17 16.42
N LYS A 163 10.76 1.38 15.23
CA LYS A 163 10.34 2.44 14.31
C LYS A 163 9.22 2.00 13.37
N SER A 164 8.74 0.76 13.46
CA SER A 164 7.69 0.24 12.58
C SER A 164 6.47 1.17 12.56
N GLY A 165 5.96 1.46 11.36
CA GLY A 165 4.87 2.40 11.13
C GLY A 165 5.31 3.86 10.98
N GLN A 166 6.53 4.22 11.39
CA GLN A 166 7.05 5.59 11.22
C GLN A 166 7.50 5.81 9.77
N ARG A 167 7.12 6.97 9.21
CA ARG A 167 7.64 7.43 7.91
C ARG A 167 9.08 7.86 8.08
N ALA A 168 9.95 7.39 7.19
CA ALA A 168 11.32 7.86 7.11
C ALA A 168 11.32 9.30 6.62
N MET A 169 11.95 10.20 7.39
CA MET A 169 12.16 11.56 6.92
C MET A 169 13.21 11.54 5.81
N ILE A 170 12.83 12.03 4.64
CA ILE A 170 13.75 12.23 3.52
C ILE A 170 14.67 13.40 3.94
N PRO A 171 16.01 13.28 3.86
CA PRO A 171 16.94 14.32 4.32
C PRO A 171 16.66 15.71 3.74
N ASN A 172 16.19 15.80 2.49
CA ASN A 172 15.80 17.07 1.86
C ASN A 172 14.53 17.69 2.46
N ALA A 173 13.58 16.88 2.90
CA ALA A 173 12.38 17.38 3.57
C ALA A 173 12.70 17.91 4.96
N ALA A 174 13.64 17.28 5.68
CA ALA A 174 14.11 17.78 6.97
C ALA A 174 14.80 19.15 6.85
N GLN A 175 15.57 19.38 5.78
CA GLN A 175 16.17 20.69 5.50
C GLN A 175 15.12 21.75 5.13
N MET A 176 14.10 21.41 4.35
CA MET A 176 13.01 22.36 4.05
C MET A 176 12.15 22.67 5.28
N VAL A 177 11.87 21.67 6.12
CA VAL A 177 11.12 21.87 7.38
C VAL A 177 11.93 22.71 8.36
N SER A 178 13.25 22.51 8.47
CA SER A 178 14.09 23.35 9.33
C SER A 178 14.20 24.79 8.80
N GLN A 179 14.30 24.98 7.47
CA GLN A 179 14.25 26.32 6.87
C GLN A 179 12.91 27.01 7.09
N GLN A 180 11.80 26.28 6.95
CA GLN A 180 10.46 26.82 7.18
C GLN A 180 10.22 27.15 8.66
N GLN A 181 10.75 26.33 9.57
CA GLN A 181 10.69 26.58 11.01
C GLN A 181 11.50 27.84 11.38
N GLN A 182 12.70 28.00 10.82
CA GLN A 182 13.53 29.19 11.01
C GLN A 182 12.86 30.47 10.46
N GLN A 183 12.20 30.39 9.30
CA GLN A 183 11.45 31.53 8.75
C GLN A 183 10.25 31.92 9.62
N LEU A 184 9.53 30.95 10.20
CA LEU A 184 8.41 31.21 11.11
C LEU A 184 8.86 31.84 12.43
N ASP A 185 9.96 31.36 13.01
CA ASP A 185 10.51 31.92 14.24
C ASP A 185 11.07 33.33 14.03
N ALA A 186 11.71 33.59 12.88
CA ALA A 186 12.16 34.94 12.50
C ALA A 186 10.98 35.92 12.34
N LEU A 187 9.88 35.48 11.72
CA LEU A 187 8.68 36.31 11.56
C LEU A 187 7.97 36.56 12.91
N ALA A 188 7.93 35.56 13.80
CA ALA A 188 7.40 35.70 15.15
C ALA A 188 8.24 36.63 16.03
N ALA A 189 9.57 36.57 15.91
CA ALA A 189 10.49 37.47 16.59
C ALA A 189 10.35 38.91 16.08
N SER A 190 10.21 39.10 14.77
CA SER A 190 9.95 40.41 14.15
C SER A 190 8.61 41.01 14.61
N ARG A 191 7.56 40.18 14.72
CA ARG A 191 6.26 40.60 15.26
C ARG A 191 6.30 40.98 16.74
N ARG A 192 7.18 40.35 17.54
CA ARG A 192 7.42 40.75 18.95
C ARG A 192 8.20 42.07 19.06
N GLN A 193 9.13 42.33 18.14
CA GLN A 193 9.86 43.61 18.10
C GLN A 193 8.96 44.77 17.63
N ALA A 194 8.04 44.52 16.69
CA ALA A 194 7.06 45.52 16.23
C ALA A 194 5.98 45.85 17.28
N ALA A 195 5.74 44.98 18.27
CA ALA A 195 4.78 45.24 19.35
C ALA A 195 5.31 46.19 20.45
N ASN A 196 6.61 46.53 20.43
CA ASN A 196 7.24 47.39 21.44
C ASN A 196 7.51 48.83 20.97
N LEU A 197 7.06 49.22 19.77
CA LEU A 197 7.20 50.58 19.26
C LEU A 197 5.85 51.12 18.76
N GLN A 198 5.24 51.91 19.66
CA GLN A 198 4.20 52.93 19.46
C GLN A 198 2.71 52.51 19.45
N PRO A 199 1.86 53.28 20.18
CA PRO A 199 0.41 53.17 20.11
C PRO A 199 -0.13 54.02 18.95
N GLN A 200 -0.87 53.41 18.01
CA GLN A 200 -1.64 54.16 17.01
C GLN A 200 -3.13 53.81 17.02
N VAL A 201 -3.89 54.78 17.50
CA VAL A 201 -5.19 55.29 17.04
C VAL A 201 -5.95 54.41 16.04
N ARG A 202 -7.04 53.79 16.51
CA ARG A 202 -8.10 53.21 15.67
C ARG A 202 -8.74 54.32 14.82
N ARG A 203 -8.71 54.17 13.49
CA ARG A 203 -9.74 54.78 12.62
C ARG A 203 -10.83 53.73 12.38
N PRO A 204 -12.12 54.06 12.53
CA PRO A 204 -13.21 53.23 12.02
C PRO A 204 -13.37 53.45 10.50
N ASP A 205 -13.88 52.41 9.86
CA ASP A 205 -14.42 52.36 8.49
C ASP A 205 -13.43 52.02 7.36
N ASP A 206 -13.26 50.71 7.13
CA ASP A 206 -13.36 50.12 5.79
C ASP A 206 -13.91 48.68 5.94
N ASP A 207 -15.24 48.59 6.06
CA ASP A 207 -15.99 47.35 5.97
C ASP A 207 -16.02 46.91 4.50
N SER A 208 -15.07 46.09 4.09
CA SER A 208 -15.07 45.44 2.76
C SER A 208 -14.71 43.95 2.89
N ASP A 209 -15.74 43.12 3.10
CA ASP A 209 -15.94 41.79 2.52
C ASP A 209 -14.80 40.74 2.53
N GLU A 210 -14.09 40.53 3.66
CA GLU A 210 -13.13 39.40 3.78
C GLU A 210 -13.43 38.40 4.92
N GLU A 211 -14.68 38.29 5.38
CA GLU A 211 -15.01 37.34 6.45
C GLU A 211 -14.98 35.86 5.99
N SER A 212 -15.04 35.58 4.69
CA SER A 212 -15.10 34.20 4.16
C SER A 212 -13.76 33.45 4.12
N ASN A 213 -12.61 34.11 4.37
CA ASN A 213 -11.29 33.48 4.22
C ASN A 213 -10.48 33.37 5.53
N ARG A 214 -11.12 33.61 6.69
CA ARG A 214 -10.44 33.65 8.00
C ARG A 214 -10.23 32.29 8.68
N VAL A 215 -10.51 31.18 8.01
CA VAL A 215 -10.18 29.87 8.59
C VAL A 215 -8.68 29.63 8.45
N SER A 216 -7.94 30.03 9.48
CA SER A 216 -6.50 29.80 9.58
C SER A 216 -6.18 28.33 9.32
N THR A 217 -5.27 28.06 8.37
CA THR A 217 -4.80 26.70 8.04
C THR A 217 -4.36 25.93 9.28
N ARG A 218 -3.80 26.64 10.27
CA ARG A 218 -3.42 26.08 11.57
C ARG A 218 -4.62 25.63 12.39
N ALA A 219 -5.68 26.45 12.44
CA ALA A 219 -6.92 26.09 13.13
C ALA A 219 -7.58 24.88 12.47
N LEU A 220 -7.62 24.83 11.13
CA LEU A 220 -8.16 23.68 10.39
C LEU A 220 -7.37 22.40 10.65
N ALA A 221 -6.03 22.48 10.67
CA ALA A 221 -5.16 21.34 10.97
C ALA A 221 -5.36 20.84 12.41
N VAL A 222 -5.44 21.74 13.39
CA VAL A 222 -5.70 21.37 14.80
C VAL A 222 -7.08 20.74 14.96
N THR A 223 -8.11 21.27 14.32
CA THR A 223 -9.46 20.70 14.35
C THR A 223 -9.50 19.31 13.72
N ARG A 224 -8.84 19.11 12.56
CA ARG A 224 -8.73 17.81 11.91
C ARG A 224 -7.96 16.80 12.77
N PHE A 225 -6.86 17.22 13.38
CA PHE A 225 -6.07 16.37 14.27
C PHE A 225 -6.90 15.93 15.48
N LYS A 226 -7.56 16.86 16.18
CA LYS A 226 -8.42 16.55 17.34
C LYS A 226 -9.54 15.59 16.98
N ARG A 227 -10.29 15.88 15.90
CA ARG A 227 -11.40 15.04 15.45
C ARG A 227 -10.95 13.64 15.02
N ASN A 228 -9.80 13.53 14.35
CA ASN A 228 -9.23 12.22 14.00
C ASN A 228 -8.81 11.45 15.25
N HIS A 229 -8.20 12.13 16.22
CA HIS A 229 -7.78 11.51 17.47
C HIS A 229 -8.97 11.02 18.31
N GLU A 230 -10.07 11.78 18.34
CA GLU A 230 -11.34 11.35 18.96
C GLU A 230 -11.91 10.10 18.28
N LEU A 231 -11.91 10.04 16.94
CA LEU A 231 -12.37 8.87 16.19
C LEU A 231 -11.51 7.63 16.46
N LEU A 232 -10.19 7.78 16.53
CA LEU A 232 -9.29 6.67 16.87
C LEU A 232 -9.51 6.20 18.31
N ALA A 233 -9.70 7.12 19.24
CA ALA A 233 -10.04 6.77 20.61
C ALA A 233 -11.36 5.99 20.70
N GLU A 234 -12.36 6.33 19.89
CA GLU A 234 -13.63 5.59 19.81
C GLU A 234 -13.45 4.19 19.23
N ILE A 235 -12.69 4.04 18.14
CA ILE A 235 -12.43 2.74 17.49
C ILE A 235 -11.65 1.80 18.41
N PHE A 236 -10.67 2.33 19.14
CA PHE A 236 -9.78 1.54 20.02
C PHE A 236 -10.23 1.50 21.48
N ALA A 237 -11.35 2.14 21.83
CA ALA A 237 -11.94 1.96 23.15
C ALA A 237 -12.33 0.49 23.32
N VAL A 238 -11.85 -0.12 24.41
CA VAL A 238 -11.93 -1.57 24.73
C VAL A 238 -13.37 -2.13 24.71
N ASN A 239 -14.40 -1.27 24.73
CA ASN A 239 -15.81 -1.64 24.72
C ASN A 239 -16.57 -1.34 23.41
N ALA A 240 -15.91 -0.81 22.37
CA ALA A 240 -16.60 -0.35 21.16
C ALA A 240 -17.30 -1.49 20.41
N VAL A 241 -16.65 -2.65 20.26
CA VAL A 241 -17.18 -3.81 19.51
C VAL A 241 -18.46 -4.37 20.14
N ALA A 242 -18.62 -4.26 21.47
CA ALA A 242 -19.80 -4.78 22.17
C ALA A 242 -21.05 -3.86 22.04
N SER A 243 -20.88 -2.61 21.60
CA SER A 243 -21.96 -1.60 21.52
C SER A 243 -22.33 -1.18 20.09
N VAL A 244 -21.66 -1.73 19.06
CA VAL A 244 -22.01 -1.46 17.65
C VAL A 244 -23.40 -2.03 17.36
N LYS A 245 -24.41 -1.15 17.31
CA LYS A 245 -25.73 -1.50 16.76
C LYS A 245 -25.53 -1.91 15.32
N GLY A 246 -25.99 -3.11 14.96
CA GLY A 246 -25.94 -3.61 13.58
C GLY A 246 -26.54 -2.58 12.62
N VAL A 247 -25.89 -2.38 11.47
CA VAL A 247 -26.42 -1.49 10.44
C VAL A 247 -27.77 -2.07 10.00
N PRO A 248 -28.87 -1.29 10.08
CA PRO A 248 -30.17 -1.76 9.64
C PRO A 248 -30.10 -2.13 8.16
N SER A 249 -30.69 -3.28 7.80
CA SER A 249 -30.70 -3.73 6.42
C SER A 249 -31.41 -2.70 5.54
N PRO A 250 -30.89 -2.34 4.36
CA PRO A 250 -31.60 -1.51 3.39
C PRO A 250 -32.98 -2.10 3.01
N TYR A 251 -33.16 -3.41 3.20
CA TYR A 251 -34.38 -4.15 2.92
C TYR A 251 -35.26 -4.38 4.14
N GLU A 252 -34.94 -3.79 5.29
CA GLU A 252 -35.73 -3.96 6.52
C GLU A 252 -37.17 -3.45 6.37
N LYS A 253 -37.38 -2.49 5.46
CA LYS A 253 -38.70 -1.96 5.08
C LYS A 253 -39.27 -2.58 3.81
N ALA A 254 -38.54 -3.49 3.16
CA ALA A 254 -38.99 -4.11 1.93
C ALA A 254 -39.98 -5.24 2.27
N ASP A 255 -41.25 -5.04 1.92
CA ASP A 255 -42.26 -6.07 2.06
C ASP A 255 -41.99 -7.20 1.06
N LYS A 256 -41.43 -8.30 1.56
CA LYS A 256 -41.07 -9.48 0.79
C LYS A 256 -42.27 -10.00 -0.02
N ALA A 257 -43.47 -10.01 0.56
CA ALA A 257 -44.67 -10.53 -0.10
C ALA A 257 -45.04 -9.69 -1.33
N ARG A 258 -44.89 -8.36 -1.24
CA ARG A 258 -45.13 -7.45 -2.36
C ARG A 258 -44.13 -7.66 -3.50
N LEU A 259 -42.87 -7.94 -3.19
CA LEU A 259 -41.82 -8.18 -4.18
C LEU A 259 -42.03 -9.52 -4.90
N GLU A 260 -42.40 -10.57 -4.16
CA GLU A 260 -42.73 -11.88 -4.72
C GLU A 260 -43.97 -11.82 -5.61
N ALA A 261 -45.00 -11.06 -5.23
CA ALA A 261 -46.19 -10.85 -6.06
C ALA A 261 -45.87 -10.12 -7.38
N LYS A 262 -45.01 -9.09 -7.34
CA LYS A 262 -44.53 -8.42 -8.57
C LYS A 262 -43.71 -9.35 -9.45
N LEU A 263 -42.87 -10.19 -8.85
CA LEU A 263 -42.06 -11.18 -9.58
C LEU A 263 -42.97 -12.19 -10.30
N ALA A 264 -43.97 -12.73 -9.60
CA ALA A 264 -44.94 -13.67 -10.17
C ALA A 264 -45.76 -13.04 -11.31
N SER A 265 -46.21 -11.79 -11.14
CA SER A 265 -46.90 -11.05 -12.20
C SER A 265 -46.00 -10.79 -13.42
N GLY A 266 -44.72 -10.50 -13.22
CA GLY A 266 -43.75 -10.36 -14.30
C GLY A 266 -43.52 -11.65 -15.08
N TYR A 267 -43.43 -12.79 -14.39
CA TYR A 267 -43.34 -14.11 -15.03
C TYR A 267 -44.60 -14.49 -15.80
N ALA A 268 -45.78 -14.15 -15.28
CA ALA A 268 -47.05 -14.38 -15.98
C ALA A 268 -47.14 -13.56 -17.28
N MET A 269 -46.72 -12.29 -17.25
CA MET A 269 -46.63 -11.48 -18.46
C MET A 269 -45.63 -12.06 -19.46
N LEU A 270 -44.46 -12.53 -19.03
CA LEU A 270 -43.47 -13.14 -19.92
C LEU A 270 -43.98 -14.41 -20.63
N LEU A 271 -44.92 -15.13 -20.01
CA LEU A 271 -45.55 -16.32 -20.58
C LEU A 271 -46.71 -16.02 -21.55
N GLU A 272 -47.26 -14.80 -21.54
CA GLU A 272 -48.28 -14.38 -22.52
C GLU A 272 -47.68 -13.85 -23.84
N TRP A 273 -46.37 -13.60 -23.87
CA TRP A 273 -45.63 -13.14 -25.06
C TRP A 273 -44.85 -14.26 -25.78
N TYR A 274 -45.11 -15.53 -25.44
CA TYR A 274 -44.59 -16.73 -26.10
C TYR A 274 -45.74 -17.71 -26.40
#